data_AF-A0A6M0SH37-F1
#
_entry.id   AF-A0A6M0SH37-F1
#
_cell.length_a   1.000
_cell.length_b   1.000
_cell.length_c   1.000
_cell.angle_alpha   90.00
_cell.angle_beta   90.00
_cell.angle_gamma   90.00
#
_symmetry.space_group_name_H-M   'P 1'
#
loop_
_entity.id
_entity.type
_entity.pdbx_description
1 polymer ?
#
loop_
_entity_poly.entity_id
_entity_poly.type
_entity_poly.pdbx_seq_one_letter_code
_entity_poly.pdbx_strand_id
1 'polypeptide(L)' 'MSQILPMVPTSIPVDAVQYSRLKGLIPDCENPEKLIRLVCDVIESLSSVVHEQSNYIYLLENSELPKDR' A
#
# COMPACT_ATOMS: atom_id res chain seq x y z
N MET A 1 34.59 14.19 2.60
CA MET A 1 33.69 15.35 2.58
C MET A 1 32.41 14.92 1.87
N SER A 2 31.28 14.96 2.58
CA SER A 2 30.03 14.27 2.22
C SER A 2 29.34 14.90 1.01
N GLN A 3 28.87 14.06 0.09
CA GLN A 3 28.00 14.43 -1.03
C GLN A 3 26.61 14.79 -0.47
N ILE A 4 26.15 16.01 -0.74
CA ILE A 4 24.77 16.42 -0.48
C ILE A 4 23.92 15.83 -1.61
N LEU A 5 23.17 14.76 -1.31
CA LEU A 5 22.15 14.25 -2.22
C LEU A 5 21.08 15.34 -2.41
N PRO A 6 20.72 15.71 -3.65
CA PRO A 6 19.66 16.69 -3.86
C PRO A 6 18.34 16.13 -3.29
N MET A 7 17.75 16.84 -2.32
CA MET A 7 16.37 16.58 -1.90
C MET A 7 15.47 16.82 -3.11
N VAL A 8 14.98 15.74 -3.71
CA VAL A 8 13.92 15.83 -4.71
C VAL A 8 12.67 16.34 -3.98
N PRO A 9 12.09 17.49 -4.38
CA PRO A 9 10.85 17.94 -3.79
C PRO A 9 9.75 16.97 -4.21
N THR A 10 9.34 16.08 -3.30
CA THR A 10 8.20 15.18 -3.48
C THR A 10 6.88 15.91 -3.22
N SER A 11 6.69 17.10 -3.81
CA SER A 11 5.37 17.69 -3.89
C SER A 11 4.65 17.07 -5.08
N ILE A 12 4.16 15.85 -4.93
CA ILE A 12 3.14 15.33 -5.84
C ILE A 12 1.91 16.21 -5.59
N PRO A 13 1.44 17.01 -6.57
CA PRO A 13 0.22 17.77 -6.38
C PRO A 13 -0.93 16.75 -6.26
N VAL A 14 -1.43 16.58 -5.05
CA VAL A 14 -2.63 15.79 -4.81
C VAL A 14 -3.80 16.63 -5.30
N ASP A 15 -4.45 16.18 -6.39
CA ASP A 15 -5.67 16.80 -6.89
C ASP A 15 -6.72 16.83 -5.76
N ALA A 16 -7.48 17.92 -5.65
CA ALA A 16 -8.51 18.09 -4.62
C ALA A 16 -9.53 16.95 -4.64
N VAL A 17 -9.78 16.34 -5.82
CA VAL A 17 -10.63 15.15 -5.97
C VAL A 17 -10.00 13.93 -5.29
N GLN A 18 -8.69 13.73 -5.46
CA GLN A 18 -7.97 12.63 -4.82
C GLN A 18 -7.93 12.81 -3.30
N TYR A 19 -7.62 14.02 -2.83
CA TYR A 19 -7.65 14.34 -1.40
C TYR A 19 -9.03 14.10 -0.78
N SER A 20 -10.10 14.54 -1.45
CA SER A 20 -11.47 14.31 -1.01
C SER A 20 -11.82 12.82 -0.92
N ARG A 21 -11.38 12.00 -1.88
CA ARG A 21 -11.55 10.54 -1.82
C ARG A 21 -10.78 9.92 -0.64
N LEU A 22 -9.54 10.36 -0.40
CA LEU A 22 -8.76 9.91 0.76
C LEU A 22 -9.42 10.32 2.08
N LYS A 23 -9.93 11.55 2.18
CA LYS A 23 -10.67 12.02 3.35
C LYS A 23 -11.97 11.23 3.55
N GLY A 24 -12.61 10.78 2.47
CA GLY A 24 -13.76 9.87 2.54
C GLY A 24 -13.43 8.51 3.16
N LEU A 25 -12.17 8.04 3.06
CA LEU A 25 -11.72 6.79 3.68
C LEU A 25 -11.33 6.97 5.15
N ILE A 26 -10.76 8.12 5.51
CA ILE A 26 -10.36 8.45 6.89
C ILE A 26 -10.89 9.86 7.24
N PRO A 27 -12.19 9.96 7.57
CA PRO A 27 -12.87 11.26 7.73
C PRO A 27 -12.35 12.09 8.90
N ASP A 28 -11.86 11.43 9.94
CA ASP A 28 -11.36 12.09 11.17
C ASP A 28 -9.94 12.68 11.02
N CYS A 29 -9.27 12.47 9.88
CA CYS A 29 -7.92 12.98 9.65
C CYS A 29 -7.94 14.37 9.01
N GLU A 30 -7.67 15.39 9.82
CA GLU A 30 -7.61 16.79 9.37
C GLU A 30 -6.24 17.21 8.81
N ASN A 31 -5.18 16.44 9.07
CA ASN A 31 -3.83 16.74 8.58
C ASN A 31 -3.57 15.99 7.25
N PRO A 32 -3.33 16.71 6.13
CA PRO A 32 -3.13 16.07 4.83
C PRO A 32 -1.93 15.13 4.74
N GLU A 33 -0.79 15.49 5.31
CA GLU A 33 0.40 14.64 5.31
C GLU A 33 0.17 13.37 6.12
N LYS A 34 -0.49 13.48 7.27
CA LYS A 34 -0.84 12.33 8.10
C LYS A 34 -1.84 11.42 7.38
N LEU A 35 -2.83 11.99 6.70
CA LEU A 35 -3.79 11.23 5.89
C LEU A 35 -3.08 10.42 4.80
N ILE A 36 -2.19 11.06 4.05
CA ILE A 36 -1.42 10.39 2.99
C ILE A 36 -0.57 9.26 3.57
N ARG A 37 0.15 9.49 4.68
CA ARG A 37 0.96 8.45 5.34
C ARG A 37 0.10 7.27 5.79
N LEU A 38 -1.01 7.52 6.48
CA LEU A 38 -1.92 6.46 6.93
C LEU A 38 -2.46 5.64 5.75
N VAL A 39 -2.82 6.29 4.66
CA VAL A 39 -3.30 5.59 3.45
C VAL A 39 -2.18 4.75 2.84
N CYS A 40 -0.95 5.27 2.77
CA CYS A 40 0.21 4.50 2.30
C CYS A 40 0.43 3.26 3.16
N ASP A 41 0.41 3.38 4.49
CA ASP A 41 0.60 2.26 5.43
C ASP A 41 -0.48 1.17 5.23
N VAL A 42 -1.73 1.59 4.99
CA VAL A 42 -2.85 0.68 4.70
C VAL A 42 -2.64 -0.03 3.37
N ILE A 43 -2.22 0.68 2.32
CA ILE A 43 -1.96 0.09 1.00
C ILE A 43 -0.83 -0.93 1.07
N GLU A 44 0.26 -0.63 1.77
CA GLU A 44 1.37 -1.58 1.96
C GLU A 44 0.90 -2.84 2.70
N SER A 45 0.14 -2.66 3.78
CA SER A 45 -0.40 -3.78 4.56
C SER A 45 -1.31 -4.67 3.71
N LEU A 46 -2.23 -4.08 2.94
CA LEU A 46 -3.12 -4.82 2.05
C LEU A 46 -2.36 -5.51 0.92
N SER A 47 -1.33 -4.87 0.38
CA SER A 47 -0.49 -5.46 -0.67
C SER A 47 0.21 -6.73 -0.18
N SER A 48 0.70 -6.73 1.08
CA SER A 48 1.27 -7.93 1.70
C SER A 48 0.25 -9.06 1.81
N VAL A 49 -0.96 -8.75 2.28
CA VAL A 49 -2.04 -9.74 2.42
C VAL A 49 -2.44 -10.34 1.07
N VAL A 50 -2.60 -9.49 0.04
CA VAL A 50 -2.94 -9.94 -1.31
C VAL A 50 -1.82 -10.82 -1.89
N HIS A 51 -0.56 -10.46 -1.64
CA HIS A 51 0.58 -11.26 -2.08
C HIS A 51 0.60 -12.64 -1.41
N GLU A 52 0.41 -12.71 -0.10
CA GLU A 52 0.33 -13.98 0.64
C GLU A 52 -0.84 -14.85 0.15
N GLN A 53 -2.00 -14.26 -0.06
CA GLN A 53 -3.16 -14.99 -0.60
C GLN A 53 -2.90 -15.52 -2.01
N SER A 54 -2.24 -14.72 -2.86
CA SER A 54 -1.87 -15.12 -4.21
C SER A 54 -0.89 -16.30 -4.19
N ASN A 55 0.10 -16.26 -3.28
CA ASN A 55 1.04 -17.36 -3.08
C ASN A 55 0.33 -18.63 -2.58
N TYR A 56 -0.63 -18.49 -1.67
CA TYR A 56 -1.41 -19.62 -1.16
C TYR A 56 -2.25 -20.26 -2.26
N ILE A 57 -2.94 -19.45 -3.07
CA ILE A 57 -3.70 -19.94 -4.25
C ILE A 57 -2.77 -20.67 -5.21
N TYR A 58 -1.62 -20.08 -5.54
CA TYR A 58 -0.62 -20.71 -6.40
C TYR A 58 -0.19 -22.08 -5.85
N LEU A 59 0.08 -22.19 -4.55
CA LEU A 59 0.45 -23.45 -3.92
C LEU A 59 -0.68 -24.48 -3.98
N LEU A 60 -1.94 -24.08 -3.77
CA LEU A 60 -3.08 -24.98 -3.89
C LEU A 60 -3.25 -25.51 -5.32
N GLU A 61 -3.18 -24.62 -6.32
CA GLU A 61 -3.33 -24.97 -7.73
C GLU A 61 -2.21 -25.89 -8.25
N ASN A 62 -1.01 -25.77 -7.67
CA ASN A 62 0.17 -26.54 -8.09
C ASN A 62 0.56 -27.66 -7.11
N SER A 63 -0.21 -27.85 -6.04
CA SER A 63 -0.03 -28.99 -5.15
C SER A 63 -0.62 -30.24 -5.79
N GLU A 64 0.22 -31.27 -5.98
CA GLU A 64 -0.30 -32.59 -6.32
C GLU A 64 -1.16 -33.09 -5.13
N LEU A 65 -2.39 -33.53 -5.41
CA LEU A 65 -3.18 -34.26 -4.43
C LEU A 65 -2.33 -35.42 -3.89
N PRO A 66 -2.23 -35.60 -2.56
CA PRO A 66 -1.47 -36.71 -1.99
C PRO A 66 -2.05 -38.02 -2.54
N LYS A 67 -1.30 -38.65 -3.43
CA LYS A 67 -1.53 -40.02 -3.86
C LYS A 67 -1.10 -40.90 -2.71
N ASP A 68 -2.01 -41.17 -1.78
CA ASP A 68 -2.09 -42.43 -1.01
C ASP A 68 -3.01 -42.27 0.22
N ARG A 69 -4.23 -42.78 0.09
CA ARG A 69 -4.78 -43.83 0.97
C ARG A 69 -5.95 -44.53 0.31
#